data_AF-A0A9W9B594-F1
#
_entry.id   AF-A0A9W9B594-F1
#
_cell.length_a   1.000
_cell.length_b   1.000
_cell.length_c   1.000
_cell.angle_alpha   90.00
_cell.angle_beta   90.00
_cell.angle_gamma   90.00
#
_symmetry.space_group_name_H-M   'P 1'
#
loop_
_entity.id
_entity.type
_entity.pdbx_description
1 polymer ?
#
loop_
_entity_poly.entity_id
_entity_poly.type
_entity_poly.pdbx_seq_one_letter_code
_entity_poly.pdbx_strand_id
1 'polypeptide(L)'
;MSHVDQMHHETALDRWKRFTYVEDLPDELGPFRELLEEYSKVPPNETDEVLVSTRKKLWEVAMYPCIGRWSFLNLRSMQDSHFKIAFERLKQPNDLDTGSNSIDTLLDIGCCIGQVLRKMVHDGIEPNRLFGTDLHPEFISIGTELFNDEGCGLTFVAGDLLNLEDKALDKLDGKITLIHAANFFHLFTWEQQVKIGVRIARFLKPGTTDALIFGKLSEVVG
;
A
#
# COMPACT_ATOMS: atom_id res chain seq x y z
N MET A 1 21.42 -20.96 49.23
CA MET A 1 21.59 -20.05 48.07
C MET A 1 20.46 -20.34 47.10
N SER A 2 19.48 -19.45 47.04
CA SER A 2 18.28 -19.56 46.23
C SER A 2 18.58 -19.22 44.77
N HIS A 3 18.48 -20.18 43.86
CA HIS A 3 18.23 -19.90 42.44
C HIS A 3 16.71 -19.89 42.26
N VAL A 4 16.13 -18.69 42.37
CA VAL A 4 14.79 -18.43 41.86
C VAL A 4 14.97 -18.14 40.39
N ASP A 5 14.58 -19.10 39.54
CA ASP A 5 14.35 -18.87 38.12
C ASP A 5 13.41 -17.67 37.97
N GLN A 6 13.92 -16.56 37.44
CA GLN A 6 13.07 -15.48 36.94
C GLN A 6 12.40 -15.99 35.66
N MET A 7 11.24 -16.64 35.81
CA MET A 7 10.30 -16.79 34.72
C MET A 7 9.86 -15.39 34.29
N HIS A 8 10.51 -14.83 33.27
CA HIS A 8 10.01 -13.67 32.57
C HIS A 8 8.65 -14.03 31.95
N HIS A 9 7.58 -13.48 32.52
CA HIS A 9 6.25 -13.58 31.92
C HIS A 9 6.24 -12.78 30.62
N GLU A 10 6.26 -13.51 29.50
CA GLU A 10 6.12 -12.94 28.16
C GLU A 10 4.73 -12.29 28.00
N THR A 11 4.70 -11.01 27.62
CA THR A 11 3.43 -10.32 27.35
C THR A 11 2.88 -10.69 25.98
N ALA A 12 1.58 -10.47 25.74
CA ALA A 12 0.99 -10.62 24.41
C ALA A 12 1.69 -9.74 23.35
N LEU A 13 2.21 -8.59 23.77
CA LEU A 13 3.00 -7.69 22.93
C LEU A 13 4.37 -8.27 22.59
N ASP A 14 5.06 -8.87 23.57
CA ASP A 14 6.35 -9.53 23.34
C ASP A 14 6.19 -10.73 22.40
N ARG A 15 5.10 -11.49 22.59
CA ARG A 15 4.72 -12.59 21.69
C ARG A 15 4.47 -12.09 20.29
N TRP A 16 3.68 -11.03 20.13
CA TRP A 16 3.41 -10.42 18.82
C TRP A 16 4.72 -10.02 18.13
N LYS A 17 5.57 -9.21 18.80
CA LYS A 17 6.87 -8.78 18.28
C LYS A 17 7.72 -9.95 17.82
N ARG A 18 7.80 -11.03 18.60
CA ARG A 18 8.58 -12.23 18.24
C ARG A 18 8.13 -12.85 16.92
N PHE A 19 6.83 -12.87 16.64
CA PHE A 19 6.30 -13.46 15.40
C PHE A 19 6.22 -12.46 14.25
N THR A 20 6.23 -11.15 14.50
CA THR A 20 5.99 -10.16 13.45
C THR A 20 7.17 -9.28 13.13
N TYR A 21 8.24 -9.28 13.93
CA TYR A 21 9.38 -8.38 13.76
C TYR A 21 10.65 -9.15 13.42
N VAL A 22 11.10 -9.03 12.16
CA VAL A 22 12.39 -9.55 11.69
C VAL A 22 13.40 -8.41 11.76
N GLU A 23 14.50 -8.56 12.49
CA GLU A 23 15.46 -7.47 12.68
C GLU A 23 16.19 -7.12 11.38
N ASP A 24 16.76 -8.13 10.72
CA ASP A 24 17.58 -7.98 9.53
C ASP A 24 16.76 -7.51 8.32
N LEU A 25 17.40 -6.71 7.47
CA LEU A 25 16.86 -6.36 6.15
C LEU A 25 16.73 -7.64 5.29
N PRO A 26 15.70 -7.73 4.45
CA PRO A 26 15.58 -8.85 3.50
C PRO A 26 16.74 -8.88 2.49
N ASP A 27 17.12 -10.07 2.05
CA ASP A 27 18.13 -10.22 1.00
C ASP A 27 17.65 -9.67 -0.36
N GLU A 28 16.36 -9.84 -0.67
CA GLU A 28 15.77 -9.47 -1.95
C GLU A 28 15.21 -8.03 -1.96
N LEU A 29 16.09 -7.04 -1.87
CA LEU A 29 15.72 -5.61 -1.93
C LEU A 29 16.04 -4.91 -3.25
N GLY A 30 16.71 -5.59 -4.19
CA GLY A 30 17.21 -5.00 -5.43
C GLY A 30 16.24 -4.04 -6.13
N PRO A 31 15.00 -4.48 -6.47
CA PRO A 31 14.02 -3.61 -7.14
C PRO A 31 13.58 -2.39 -6.33
N PHE A 32 13.54 -2.51 -4.99
CA PHE A 32 13.17 -1.38 -4.14
C PHE A 32 14.33 -0.41 -3.94
N ARG A 33 15.57 -0.91 -3.84
CA ARG A 33 16.78 -0.07 -3.80
C ARG A 33 16.91 0.73 -5.10
N GLU A 34 16.72 0.07 -6.24
CA GLU A 34 16.69 0.72 -7.57
C GLU A 34 15.62 1.82 -7.62
N LEU A 35 14.40 1.55 -7.12
CA LEU A 35 13.37 2.57 -7.02
C LEU A 35 13.81 3.76 -6.15
N LEU A 36 14.42 3.54 -4.98
CA LEU A 36 14.89 4.63 -4.13
C LEU A 36 16.02 5.44 -4.80
N GLU A 37 16.95 4.78 -5.47
CA GLU A 37 18.04 5.43 -6.19
C GLU A 37 17.52 6.26 -7.37
N GLU A 38 16.69 5.67 -8.22
CA GLU A 38 16.24 6.29 -9.47
C GLU A 38 15.11 7.31 -9.25
N TYR A 39 14.13 7.01 -8.39
CA TYR A 39 13.00 7.89 -8.12
C TYR A 39 13.33 8.91 -7.03
N SER A 40 13.84 8.44 -5.89
CA SER A 40 13.96 9.25 -4.66
C SER A 40 15.33 9.93 -4.53
N LYS A 41 16.27 9.55 -5.40
CA LYS A 41 17.67 10.03 -5.42
C LYS A 41 18.44 9.71 -4.14
N VAL A 42 18.08 8.61 -3.47
CA VAL A 42 18.81 8.12 -2.29
C VAL A 42 20.12 7.44 -2.76
N PRO A 43 21.29 7.83 -2.24
CA PRO A 43 22.55 7.17 -2.57
C PRO A 43 22.54 5.68 -2.17
N PRO A 44 23.13 4.77 -2.98
CA PRO A 44 23.17 3.35 -2.65
C PRO A 44 23.79 3.02 -1.29
N ASN A 45 24.78 3.81 -0.86
CA ASN A 45 25.46 3.65 0.43
C ASN A 45 24.63 4.13 1.64
N GLU A 46 23.54 4.89 1.42
CA GLU A 46 22.66 5.42 2.47
C GLU A 46 21.33 4.64 2.56
N THR A 47 21.03 3.82 1.55
CA THR A 47 19.72 3.17 1.40
C THR A 47 19.33 2.34 2.62
N ASP A 48 20.23 1.56 3.19
CA ASP A 48 19.91 0.66 4.31
C ASP A 48 19.60 1.42 5.59
N GLU A 49 20.34 2.49 5.86
CA GLU A 49 20.10 3.36 7.01
C GLU A 49 18.74 4.06 6.89
N VAL A 50 18.42 4.57 5.70
CA VAL A 50 17.13 5.21 5.40
C VAL A 50 15.98 4.21 5.58
N LEU A 51 16.11 2.98 5.09
CA LEU A 51 15.10 1.93 5.23
C LEU A 51 14.86 1.55 6.70
N VAL A 52 15.93 1.39 7.48
CA VAL A 52 15.84 1.10 8.91
C VAL A 52 15.18 2.25 9.67
N SER A 53 15.56 3.49 9.38
CA SER A 53 14.96 4.68 9.99
C SER A 53 13.47 4.79 9.65
N THR A 54 13.11 4.60 8.38
CA THR A 54 11.72 4.60 7.90
C THR A 54 10.88 3.54 8.60
N ARG A 55 11.38 2.31 8.69
CA ARG A 55 10.65 1.22 9.35
C ARG A 55 10.42 1.50 10.82
N LYS A 56 11.38 2.11 11.54
CA LYS A 56 11.20 2.51 12.94
C LYS A 56 10.02 3.48 13.09
N LYS A 57 9.97 4.54 12.25
CA LYS A 57 8.86 5.50 12.23
C LYS A 57 7.52 4.81 11.96
N LEU A 58 7.46 3.93 10.95
CA LEU A 58 6.23 3.19 10.63
C LEU A 58 5.79 2.29 11.80
N TRP A 59 6.74 1.63 12.47
CA TRP A 59 6.47 0.72 13.58
C TRP A 59 5.95 1.44 14.84
N GLU A 60 6.34 2.69 15.04
CA GLU A 60 5.81 3.56 16.10
C GLU A 60 4.35 3.95 15.85
N VAL A 61 3.95 4.12 14.59
CA VAL A 61 2.56 4.41 14.21
C VAL A 61 1.68 3.18 14.39
N ALA A 62 2.06 2.04 13.78
CA ALA A 62 1.35 0.79 13.96
C ALA A 62 2.25 -0.43 13.73
N MET A 63 2.09 -1.43 14.60
CA MET A 63 2.92 -2.65 14.61
C MET A 63 2.39 -3.73 13.65
N TYR A 64 2.10 -3.35 12.41
CA TYR A 64 1.55 -4.29 11.42
C TYR A 64 2.61 -5.28 10.92
N PRO A 65 2.25 -6.54 10.64
CA PRO A 65 3.20 -7.54 10.13
C PRO A 65 3.91 -7.12 8.84
N CYS A 66 3.25 -6.33 7.97
CA CYS A 66 3.87 -5.82 6.76
C CYS A 66 5.07 -4.91 7.03
N ILE A 67 5.05 -4.13 8.13
CA ILE A 67 6.15 -3.26 8.56
C ILE A 67 7.20 -4.10 9.27
N GLY A 68 6.77 -4.94 10.20
CA GLY A 68 7.67 -5.78 10.99
C GLY A 68 8.38 -6.87 10.20
N ARG A 69 7.86 -7.28 9.05
CA ARG A 69 8.50 -8.26 8.16
C ARG A 69 9.00 -7.64 6.87
N TRP A 70 9.17 -6.31 6.82
CA TRP A 70 9.66 -5.58 5.64
C TRP A 70 8.84 -5.77 4.35
N SER A 71 7.64 -6.34 4.44
CA SER A 71 6.82 -6.63 3.26
C SER A 71 6.28 -5.36 2.60
N PHE A 72 6.31 -4.22 3.28
CA PHE A 72 6.05 -2.91 2.68
C PHE A 72 7.09 -2.48 1.64
N LEU A 73 8.26 -3.14 1.58
CA LEU A 73 9.28 -2.95 0.55
C LEU A 73 9.07 -3.86 -0.68
N ASN A 74 8.07 -4.74 -0.64
CA ASN A 74 7.88 -5.76 -1.65
C ASN A 74 7.11 -5.22 -2.86
N LEU A 75 7.72 -5.27 -4.05
CA LEU A 75 7.13 -4.86 -5.33
C LEU A 75 6.64 -6.04 -6.19
N ARG A 76 6.63 -7.27 -5.68
CA ARG A 76 6.22 -8.48 -6.42
C ARG A 76 4.75 -8.48 -6.84
N SER A 77 3.90 -7.65 -6.23
CA SER A 77 2.49 -7.47 -6.65
C SER A 77 2.40 -7.05 -8.12
N MET A 78 3.38 -6.29 -8.61
CA MET A 78 3.44 -5.82 -10.00
C MET A 78 3.67 -6.93 -11.03
N GLN A 79 4.07 -8.14 -10.57
CA GLN A 79 4.23 -9.30 -11.46
C GLN A 79 2.92 -10.07 -11.67
N ASP A 80 1.87 -9.76 -10.92
CA ASP A 80 0.55 -10.36 -11.08
C ASP A 80 -0.08 -10.04 -12.45
N SER A 81 -0.76 -11.00 -13.05
CA SER A 81 -1.38 -10.82 -14.38
C SER A 81 -2.45 -9.73 -14.38
N HIS A 82 -3.22 -9.59 -13.29
CA HIS A 82 -4.22 -8.53 -13.17
C HIS A 82 -3.56 -7.17 -13.01
N PHE A 83 -2.43 -7.11 -12.28
CA PHE A 83 -1.65 -5.88 -12.18
C PHE A 83 -1.09 -5.46 -13.54
N LYS A 84 -0.59 -6.40 -14.34
CA LYS A 84 -0.12 -6.13 -15.72
C LYS A 84 -1.25 -5.62 -16.61
N ILE A 85 -2.45 -6.20 -16.53
CA ILE A 85 -3.63 -5.71 -17.26
C ILE A 85 -3.96 -4.27 -16.84
N ALA A 86 -4.01 -3.99 -15.53
CA ALA A 86 -4.26 -2.65 -15.00
C ALA A 86 -3.20 -1.65 -15.47
N PHE A 87 -1.93 -2.04 -15.47
CA PHE A 87 -0.81 -1.21 -15.90
C PHE A 87 -0.90 -0.85 -17.40
N GLU A 88 -1.18 -1.83 -18.28
CA GLU A 88 -1.34 -1.58 -19.71
C GLU A 88 -2.52 -0.66 -20.02
N ARG A 89 -3.63 -0.82 -19.30
CA ARG A 89 -4.79 0.09 -19.36
C ARG A 89 -4.41 1.51 -18.96
N LEU A 90 -3.61 1.66 -17.90
CA LEU A 90 -3.13 2.95 -17.43
C LEU A 90 -2.08 3.58 -18.35
N LYS A 91 -1.39 2.80 -19.19
CA LYS A 91 -0.46 3.32 -20.21
C LYS A 91 -1.15 3.83 -21.46
N GLN A 92 -2.38 3.40 -21.73
CA GLN A 92 -3.08 3.89 -22.91
C GLN A 92 -3.28 5.41 -22.81
N PRO A 93 -2.91 6.17 -23.86
CA PRO A 93 -3.19 7.59 -23.93
C PRO A 93 -4.70 7.82 -24.02
N ASN A 94 -5.14 9.02 -23.67
CA ASN A 94 -6.53 9.41 -23.83
C ASN A 94 -6.87 9.47 -25.32
N ASP A 95 -7.48 8.42 -25.83
CA ASP A 95 -7.86 8.37 -27.24
C ASP A 95 -9.19 9.09 -27.44
N LEU A 96 -9.10 10.42 -27.54
CA LEU A 96 -10.23 11.35 -27.73
C LEU A 96 -11.07 11.01 -28.98
N ASP A 97 -10.50 10.27 -29.94
CA ASP A 97 -11.13 9.94 -31.23
C ASP A 97 -12.04 8.71 -31.19
N THR A 98 -12.01 7.89 -30.12
CA THR A 98 -12.81 6.65 -30.03
C THR A 98 -14.18 6.84 -29.38
N GLY A 99 -14.49 8.05 -28.88
CA GLY A 99 -15.73 8.31 -28.12
C GLY A 99 -15.77 7.64 -26.74
N SER A 100 -14.70 6.95 -26.33
CA SER A 100 -14.56 6.38 -24.99
C SER A 100 -14.07 7.46 -24.02
N ASN A 101 -15.02 8.10 -23.33
CA ASN A 101 -14.75 9.17 -22.36
C ASN A 101 -14.21 8.68 -20.98
N SER A 102 -13.67 7.47 -20.89
CA SER A 102 -13.19 6.94 -19.62
C SER A 102 -11.69 6.71 -19.56
N ILE A 103 -10.99 7.73 -19.04
CA ILE A 103 -9.61 7.61 -18.58
C ILE A 103 -9.57 6.63 -17.40
N ASP A 104 -8.79 5.56 -17.52
CA ASP A 104 -8.60 4.62 -16.43
C ASP A 104 -7.84 5.25 -15.27
N THR A 105 -8.27 4.96 -14.05
CA THR A 105 -7.68 5.42 -12.79
C THR A 105 -7.57 4.24 -11.84
N LEU A 106 -6.54 4.24 -11.00
CA LEU A 106 -6.29 3.15 -10.05
C LEU A 106 -6.28 3.64 -8.61
N LEU A 107 -6.94 2.89 -7.73
CA LEU A 107 -6.86 3.02 -6.28
C LEU A 107 -6.08 1.84 -5.69
N ASP A 108 -5.04 2.12 -4.90
CA ASP A 108 -4.38 1.15 -4.03
C ASP A 108 -4.93 1.27 -2.59
N ILE A 109 -5.55 0.19 -2.10
CA ILE A 109 -6.18 0.12 -0.78
C ILE A 109 -5.24 -0.51 0.23
N GLY A 110 -5.04 0.17 1.36
CA GLY A 110 -4.00 -0.19 2.31
C GLY A 110 -2.62 0.08 1.72
N CYS A 111 -2.46 1.24 1.08
CA CYS A 111 -1.28 1.56 0.28
C CYS A 111 -0.01 1.72 1.11
N CYS A 112 -0.10 1.79 2.44
CA CYS A 112 1.02 2.05 3.35
C CYS A 112 1.79 3.30 2.89
N ILE A 113 3.09 3.17 2.65
CA ILE A 113 3.96 4.25 2.13
C ILE A 113 3.80 4.49 0.62
N GLY A 114 2.77 3.96 -0.03
CA GLY A 114 2.46 4.19 -1.44
C GLY A 114 3.50 3.66 -2.43
N GLN A 115 4.31 2.66 -2.04
CA GLN A 115 5.43 2.17 -2.84
C GLN A 115 5.03 1.63 -4.20
N VAL A 116 3.87 0.98 -4.29
CA VAL A 116 3.35 0.44 -5.54
C VAL A 116 3.00 1.57 -6.49
N LEU A 117 2.29 2.59 -6.01
CA LEU A 117 1.91 3.76 -6.81
C LEU A 117 3.15 4.52 -7.29
N ARG A 118 4.14 4.72 -6.43
CA ARG A 118 5.39 5.41 -6.78
C ARG A 118 6.22 4.64 -7.78
N LYS A 119 6.25 3.30 -7.68
CA LYS A 119 6.83 2.45 -8.72
C LYS A 119 6.08 2.57 -10.06
N MET A 120 4.75 2.69 -10.05
CA MET A 120 3.99 2.94 -11.28
C MET A 120 4.32 4.29 -11.91
N VAL A 121 4.48 5.35 -11.11
CA VAL A 121 4.93 6.67 -11.60
C VAL A 121 6.32 6.57 -12.20
N HIS A 122 7.25 5.92 -11.50
CA HIS A 122 8.59 5.64 -12.00
C HIS A 122 8.57 4.92 -13.37
N ASP A 123 7.63 3.99 -13.56
CA ASP A 123 7.50 3.20 -14.79
C ASP A 123 6.65 3.88 -15.89
N GLY A 124 6.33 5.16 -15.70
CA GLY A 124 5.76 6.05 -16.71
C GLY A 124 4.24 6.22 -16.65
N ILE A 125 3.58 5.85 -15.54
CA ILE A 125 2.14 6.15 -15.37
C ILE A 125 1.96 7.58 -14.85
N GLU A 126 0.99 8.30 -15.42
CA GLU A 126 0.68 9.66 -14.98
C GLU A 126 0.16 9.66 -13.52
N PRO A 127 0.79 10.44 -12.61
CA PRO A 127 0.48 10.37 -11.18
C PRO A 127 -0.93 10.82 -10.83
N ASN A 128 -1.54 11.72 -11.63
CA ASN A 128 -2.92 12.19 -11.43
C ASN A 128 -3.99 11.10 -11.68
N ARG A 129 -3.61 9.95 -12.25
CA ARG A 129 -4.48 8.78 -12.45
C ARG A 129 -4.39 7.78 -11.29
N LEU A 130 -3.52 8.03 -10.32
CA LEU A 130 -3.18 7.11 -9.26
C LEU A 130 -3.62 7.64 -7.90
N PHE A 131 -4.35 6.80 -7.18
CA PHE A 131 -4.95 7.09 -5.89
C PHE A 131 -4.47 6.06 -4.87
N GLY A 132 -4.22 6.50 -3.65
CA GLY A 132 -3.87 5.63 -2.53
C GLY A 132 -4.73 5.93 -1.31
N THR A 133 -5.13 4.90 -0.59
CA THR A 133 -5.81 5.06 0.71
C THR A 133 -5.22 4.14 1.75
N ASP A 134 -5.06 4.66 2.96
CA ASP A 134 -4.66 3.92 4.14
C ASP A 134 -5.38 4.52 5.36
N LEU A 135 -5.47 3.75 6.45
CA LEU A 135 -6.04 4.23 7.69
C LEU A 135 -5.18 5.34 8.31
N HIS A 136 -3.85 5.19 8.20
CA HIS A 136 -2.88 6.03 8.90
C HIS A 136 -2.32 7.12 7.96
N PRO A 137 -2.70 8.39 8.12
CA PRO A 137 -2.10 9.49 7.34
C PRO A 137 -0.57 9.60 7.55
N GLU A 138 -0.07 9.15 8.70
CA GLU A 138 1.36 9.13 9.03
C GLU A 138 2.15 8.22 8.09
N PHE A 139 1.59 7.08 7.66
CA PHE A 139 2.25 6.21 6.67
C PHE A 139 2.47 6.94 5.34
N ILE A 140 1.49 7.73 4.92
CA ILE A 140 1.56 8.51 3.68
C ILE A 140 2.63 9.59 3.82
N SER A 141 2.66 10.30 4.96
CA SER A 141 3.69 11.31 5.25
C SER A 141 5.10 10.71 5.30
N ILE A 142 5.28 9.56 5.96
CA ILE A 142 6.57 8.86 6.03
C ILE A 142 6.98 8.38 4.63
N GLY A 143 6.03 7.93 3.81
CA GLY A 143 6.28 7.62 2.41
C GLY A 143 6.75 8.84 1.63
N THR A 144 6.08 9.99 1.75
CA THR A 144 6.49 11.22 1.08
C THR A 144 7.90 11.66 1.49
N GLU A 145 8.28 11.48 2.75
CA GLU A 145 9.65 11.71 3.21
C GLU A 145 10.64 10.72 2.55
N LEU A 146 10.35 9.41 2.61
CA LEU A 146 11.24 8.37 2.05
C LEU A 146 11.49 8.59 0.55
N PHE A 147 10.42 8.91 -0.19
CA PHE A 147 10.48 9.03 -1.64
C PHE A 147 10.82 10.45 -2.13
N ASN A 148 10.93 11.41 -1.21
CA ASN A 148 11.24 12.81 -1.49
C ASN A 148 10.37 13.41 -2.61
N ASP A 149 9.05 13.19 -2.53
CA ASP A 149 8.12 13.41 -3.64
C ASP A 149 6.91 14.29 -3.27
N GLU A 150 7.14 15.31 -2.44
CA GLU A 150 6.10 16.29 -2.12
C GLU A 150 5.55 16.96 -3.40
N GLY A 151 4.23 16.93 -3.57
CA GLY A 151 3.59 17.47 -4.76
C GLY A 151 3.76 16.64 -6.05
N CYS A 152 4.10 15.34 -5.95
CA CYS A 152 4.30 14.46 -7.11
C CYS A 152 3.05 14.19 -7.97
N GLY A 153 1.88 14.69 -7.55
CA GLY A 153 0.61 14.55 -8.28
C GLY A 153 -0.20 13.29 -7.93
N LEU A 154 0.34 12.37 -7.13
CA LEU A 154 -0.42 11.26 -6.55
C LEU A 154 -1.52 11.79 -5.63
N THR A 155 -2.70 11.15 -5.67
CA THR A 155 -3.79 11.50 -4.75
C THR A 155 -3.87 10.51 -3.61
N PHE A 156 -3.42 10.93 -2.43
CA PHE A 156 -3.56 10.15 -1.21
C PHE A 156 -4.76 10.60 -0.38
N VAL A 157 -5.57 9.66 0.10
CA VAL A 157 -6.72 9.91 0.96
C VAL A 157 -6.66 8.97 2.16
N ALA A 158 -6.26 9.49 3.31
CA ALA A 158 -6.36 8.75 4.56
C ALA A 158 -7.81 8.66 5.03
N GLY A 159 -8.24 7.49 5.50
CA GLY A 159 -9.59 7.29 6.02
C GLY A 159 -9.89 5.86 6.43
N ASP A 160 -10.94 5.69 7.23
CA ASP A 160 -11.39 4.40 7.73
C ASP A 160 -12.44 3.77 6.80
N LEU A 161 -12.05 2.72 6.09
CA LEU A 161 -12.95 1.97 5.19
C LEU A 161 -14.08 1.22 5.92
N LEU A 162 -13.96 1.00 7.23
CA LEU A 162 -15.04 0.42 8.04
C LEU A 162 -16.08 1.46 8.47
N ASN A 163 -15.70 2.74 8.49
CA ASN A 163 -16.59 3.83 8.83
C ASN A 163 -17.25 4.38 7.56
N LEU A 164 -18.49 3.95 7.30
CA LEU A 164 -19.27 4.39 6.13
C LEU A 164 -19.55 5.90 6.12
N GLU A 165 -19.45 6.57 7.26
CA GLU A 165 -19.63 8.01 7.44
C GLU A 165 -18.33 8.81 7.34
N ASP A 166 -17.18 8.16 7.11
CA ASP A 166 -15.92 8.85 6.91
C ASP A 166 -15.91 9.60 5.57
N LYS A 167 -16.20 10.91 5.66
CA LYS A 167 -16.27 11.81 4.52
C LYS A 167 -14.92 12.10 3.87
N ALA A 168 -13.79 11.77 4.50
CA ALA A 168 -12.49 11.94 3.87
C ALA A 168 -12.42 11.12 2.56
N LEU A 169 -12.97 9.90 2.60
CA LEU A 169 -13.01 8.95 1.50
C LEU A 169 -14.02 9.32 0.40
N ASP A 170 -14.93 10.27 0.62
CA ASP A 170 -15.86 10.75 -0.42
C ASP A 170 -15.12 11.39 -1.61
N LYS A 171 -13.85 11.77 -1.41
CA LYS A 171 -12.96 12.21 -2.48
C LYS A 171 -12.72 11.14 -3.55
N LEU A 172 -12.95 9.85 -3.25
CA LEU A 172 -12.77 8.72 -4.16
C LEU A 172 -14.08 8.29 -4.84
N ASP A 173 -15.24 8.71 -4.31
CA ASP A 173 -16.56 8.30 -4.80
C ASP A 173 -16.72 8.64 -6.30
N GLY A 174 -17.07 7.62 -7.09
CA GLY A 174 -17.32 7.75 -8.52
C GLY A 174 -16.11 8.08 -9.40
N LYS A 175 -14.88 7.86 -8.94
CA LYS A 175 -13.65 8.25 -9.69
C LYS A 175 -12.80 7.10 -10.17
N ILE A 176 -12.98 5.89 -9.64
CA ILE A 176 -12.02 4.80 -9.78
C ILE A 176 -12.50 3.76 -10.80
N THR A 177 -11.61 3.25 -11.64
CA THR A 177 -11.93 2.15 -12.58
C THR A 177 -11.20 0.85 -12.24
N LEU A 178 -10.02 0.95 -11.63
CA LEU A 178 -9.16 -0.16 -11.23
C LEU A 178 -8.89 -0.08 -9.73
N ILE A 179 -9.03 -1.19 -9.00
CA ILE A 179 -8.79 -1.24 -7.56
C ILE A 179 -7.84 -2.38 -7.24
N HIS A 180 -6.71 -2.03 -6.63
CA HIS A 180 -5.74 -2.95 -6.08
C HIS A 180 -5.90 -3.01 -4.55
N ALA A 181 -6.00 -4.20 -3.98
CA ALA A 181 -6.12 -4.42 -2.54
C ALA A 181 -5.33 -5.68 -2.12
N ALA A 182 -4.00 -5.57 -2.07
CA ALA A 182 -3.13 -6.67 -1.65
C ALA A 182 -2.97 -6.74 -0.14
N ASN A 183 -3.02 -7.94 0.43
CA ASN A 183 -2.81 -8.20 1.86
C ASN A 183 -3.72 -7.35 2.77
N PHE A 184 -4.96 -7.11 2.32
CA PHE A 184 -5.89 -6.22 3.01
C PHE A 184 -7.10 -6.97 3.60
N PHE A 185 -7.88 -7.67 2.79
CA PHE A 185 -9.15 -8.28 3.25
C PHE A 185 -8.99 -9.33 4.36
N HIS A 186 -7.83 -10.00 4.46
CA HIS A 186 -7.56 -10.99 5.51
C HIS A 186 -7.51 -10.39 6.93
N LEU A 187 -7.38 -9.06 7.05
CA LEU A 187 -7.39 -8.34 8.33
C LEU A 187 -8.80 -8.22 8.94
N PHE A 188 -9.84 -8.55 8.16
CA PHE A 188 -11.22 -8.23 8.49
C PHE A 188 -12.09 -9.48 8.57
N THR A 189 -13.04 -9.48 9.49
CA THR A 189 -14.13 -10.47 9.54
C THR A 189 -15.01 -10.37 8.30
N TRP A 190 -15.79 -11.40 8.00
CA TRP A 190 -16.73 -11.39 6.87
C TRP A 190 -17.66 -10.16 6.87
N GLU A 191 -18.26 -9.81 8.02
CA GLU A 191 -19.15 -8.64 8.12
C GLU A 191 -18.42 -7.34 7.77
N GLN A 192 -17.18 -7.19 8.25
CA GLN A 192 -16.33 -6.05 7.92
C GLN A 192 -15.95 -6.04 6.44
N GLN A 193 -15.61 -7.19 5.84
CA GLN A 193 -15.33 -7.29 4.41
C GLN A 193 -16.54 -6.88 3.56
N VAL A 194 -17.77 -7.23 3.97
CA VAL A 194 -18.99 -6.77 3.30
C VAL A 194 -19.13 -5.25 3.38
N LYS A 195 -18.92 -4.64 4.57
CA LYS A 195 -18.96 -3.17 4.73
C LYS A 195 -17.94 -2.47 3.83
N ILE A 196 -16.71 -3.00 3.79
CA ILE A 196 -15.66 -2.47 2.93
C ILE A 196 -16.02 -2.66 1.46
N GLY A 197 -16.58 -3.81 1.07
CA GLY A 197 -17.03 -4.06 -0.30
C GLY A 197 -18.09 -3.05 -0.75
N VAL A 198 -19.05 -2.71 0.11
CA VAL A 198 -20.05 -1.64 -0.15
C VAL A 198 -19.35 -0.29 -0.33
N ARG A 199 -18.37 0.05 0.51
CA ARG A 199 -17.62 1.31 0.39
C ARG A 199 -16.79 1.36 -0.90
N ILE A 200 -16.10 0.28 -1.25
CA ILE A 200 -15.31 0.13 -2.48
C ILE A 200 -16.19 0.27 -3.73
N ALA A 201 -17.40 -0.31 -3.72
CA ALA A 201 -18.34 -0.19 -4.83
C ALA A 201 -18.76 1.27 -5.09
N ARG A 202 -18.82 2.13 -4.06
CA ARG A 202 -19.10 3.57 -4.22
C ARG A 202 -17.96 4.34 -4.90
N PHE A 203 -16.72 3.87 -4.78
CA PHE A 203 -15.57 4.49 -5.44
C PHE A 203 -15.57 4.28 -6.95
N LEU A 204 -16.24 3.23 -7.43
CA LEU A 204 -16.29 2.90 -8.85
C LEU A 204 -16.98 4.00 -9.64
N LYS A 205 -16.34 4.42 -10.73
CA LYS A 205 -16.87 5.41 -11.66
C LYS A 205 -18.15 4.90 -12.32
N PRO A 206 -19.27 5.66 -12.25
CA PRO A 206 -20.51 5.26 -12.90
C PRO A 206 -20.32 5.06 -14.42
N GLY A 207 -20.88 3.97 -14.94
CA GLY A 207 -20.79 3.63 -16.36
C GLY A 207 -19.53 2.84 -16.75
N THR A 208 -18.60 2.57 -15.84
CA THR A 208 -17.51 1.63 -16.08
C THR A 208 -18.07 0.22 -16.23
N THR A 209 -17.81 -0.41 -17.39
CA THR A 209 -18.34 -1.74 -17.73
C THR A 209 -17.32 -2.86 -17.52
N ASP A 210 -16.05 -2.51 -17.37
CA ASP A 210 -14.90 -3.41 -17.28
C ASP A 210 -14.05 -3.14 -16.02
N ALA A 211 -14.68 -2.71 -14.94
CA ALA A 211 -14.00 -2.43 -13.68
C ALA A 211 -13.23 -3.67 -13.19
N LEU A 212 -12.01 -3.47 -12.69
CA LEU A 212 -11.17 -4.55 -12.19
C LEU A 212 -10.82 -4.32 -10.73
N ILE A 213 -11.22 -5.24 -9.86
CA ILE A 213 -10.83 -5.28 -8.44
C ILE A 213 -9.98 -6.53 -8.23
N PHE A 214 -8.74 -6.35 -7.76
CA PHE A 214 -7.77 -7.43 -7.69
C PHE A 214 -6.79 -7.24 -6.52
N GLY A 215 -6.12 -8.32 -6.13
CA GLY A 215 -5.17 -8.30 -5.02
C GLY A 215 -4.84 -9.72 -4.57
N LYS A 216 -3.71 -9.87 -3.88
CA LYS A 216 -3.31 -11.15 -3.28
C LYS A 216 -3.68 -11.18 -1.81
N LEU A 217 -4.03 -12.36 -1.31
CA LEU A 217 -4.11 -12.63 0.12
C LEU A 217 -2.85 -13.39 0.52
N SER A 218 -2.17 -12.97 1.58
CA SER A 218 -1.22 -13.83 2.27
C SER A 218 -1.98 -14.97 2.94
N GLU A 219 -1.44 -16.19 2.87
CA GLU A 219 -2.03 -17.35 3.54
C GLU A 219 -2.28 -17.03 5.01
N VAL A 220 -3.51 -17.31 5.45
CA VAL A 220 -3.85 -17.34 6.87
C VAL A 220 -3.00 -18.46 7.46
N VAL A 221 -2.01 -18.11 8.29
CA VAL A 221 -1.44 -19.09 9.21
C VAL A 221 -2.54 -19.36 10.23
N GLY A 222 -3.34 -20.39 9.93
CA GLY A 222 -4.34 -20.93 10.85
C GLY A 222 -3.71 -21.60 12.06
#